data_AF-A0A6I2SEM6-F1
#
_entry.id   AF-A0A6I2SEM6-F1
#
_cell.length_a   1.000
_cell.length_b   1.000
_cell.length_c   1.000
_cell.angle_alpha   90.00
_cell.angle_beta   90.00
_cell.angle_gamma   90.00
#
_symmetry.space_group_name_H-M   'P 1'
#
loop_
_entity.id
_entity.type
_entity.pdbx_description
1 polymer ?
#
loop_
_entity_poly.entity_id
_entity_poly.type
_entity_poly.pdbx_seq_one_letter_code
_entity_poly.pdbx_strand_id
1 'polypeptide(L)'
;MILPHYPQGCLAVACAAVLAAAPAPVAAMAVGGEQHMKLSVEGLSNADIQWQGTRAGFTPQLTGEKAGAVAGMGDQVIPQLLALLDDEQAFIAAHVLLTRISGVEYQPFPLWNGLALDIAANGTVTVDPAQRFALARRWGRWYSSRPRPALLPPED
;
A
#
# COMPACT_ATOMS: atom_id res chain seq x y z
N MET A 1 14.42 -52.67 60.36
CA MET A 1 15.35 -52.05 59.40
C MET A 1 15.13 -50.53 59.48
N ILE A 2 16.02 -49.87 60.21
CA ILE A 2 16.48 -48.47 60.11
C ILE A 2 15.46 -47.39 59.64
N LEU A 3 15.02 -46.56 60.60
CA LEU A 3 14.79 -45.11 60.38
C LEU A 3 16.17 -44.41 60.40
N PRO A 4 16.42 -43.32 59.65
CA PRO A 4 16.14 -42.00 60.24
C PRO A 4 15.87 -40.82 59.26
N HIS A 5 15.23 -39.78 59.83
CA HIS A 5 15.48 -38.33 59.73
C HIS A 5 16.01 -37.70 58.43
N TYR A 6 15.43 -36.56 58.03
CA TYR A 6 16.09 -35.25 57.78
C TYR A 6 14.99 -34.14 57.68
N PRO A 7 15.28 -32.84 57.81
CA PRO A 7 14.83 -32.04 58.94
C PRO A 7 14.03 -30.78 58.56
N GLN A 8 13.61 -30.09 59.62
CA GLN A 8 13.06 -28.75 59.65
C GLN A 8 14.01 -27.68 59.08
N GLY A 9 13.42 -26.67 58.44
CA GLY A 9 14.07 -25.40 58.10
C GLY A 9 13.05 -24.27 58.04
N CYS A 10 12.80 -23.63 59.18
CA CYS A 10 12.11 -22.35 59.30
C CYS A 10 12.96 -21.20 58.72
N LEU A 11 12.31 -20.24 58.06
CA LEU A 11 12.69 -18.82 57.84
C LEU A 11 11.44 -18.19 57.21
N ALA A 12 10.56 -17.42 57.86
CA ALA A 12 10.70 -16.22 58.68
C ALA A 12 11.46 -15.08 57.98
N VAL A 13 10.80 -13.90 57.95
CA VAL A 13 11.38 -12.55 57.77
C VAL A 13 11.66 -12.18 56.29
N ALA A 14 11.29 -11.03 55.71
CA ALA A 14 10.70 -9.78 56.19
C ALA A 14 9.93 -9.10 55.03
N CYS A 15 8.87 -8.38 55.37
CA CYS A 15 8.41 -7.22 54.62
C CYS A 15 9.54 -6.17 54.57
N ALA A 16 10.02 -5.85 53.38
CA ALA A 16 10.75 -4.62 53.13
C ALA A 16 10.06 -3.90 51.96
N ALA A 17 9.13 -3.00 52.30
CA ALA A 17 8.63 -2.01 51.37
C ALA A 17 9.74 -0.99 51.14
N VAL A 18 10.47 -1.15 50.04
CA VAL A 18 11.40 -0.12 49.56
C VAL A 18 10.65 0.77 48.58
N LEU A 19 10.27 1.94 49.08
CA LEU A 19 9.89 3.10 48.29
C LEU A 19 11.16 3.59 47.58
N ALA A 20 11.27 3.39 46.26
CA ALA A 20 12.36 3.97 45.48
C ALA A 20 11.80 4.69 44.24
N ALA A 21 12.02 6.00 44.29
CA ALA A 21 11.90 7.04 43.28
C ALA A 21 11.84 6.59 41.81
N ALA A 22 10.85 7.14 41.10
CA ALA A 22 10.80 7.18 39.66
C ALA A 22 12.00 7.96 39.09
N PRO A 23 12.74 7.42 38.10
CA PRO A 23 13.61 8.23 37.26
C PRO A 23 12.77 8.88 36.14
N ALA A 24 12.97 10.19 35.96
CA ALA A 24 12.39 10.99 34.90
C ALA A 24 12.70 10.42 33.50
N PRO A 25 11.82 10.65 32.50
CA PRO A 25 12.14 10.32 31.12
C PRO A 25 13.26 11.24 30.62
N VAL A 26 14.41 10.64 30.32
CA VAL A 26 15.46 11.28 29.52
C VAL A 26 14.85 11.54 28.15
N ALA A 27 14.58 12.81 27.85
CA ALA A 27 14.19 13.27 26.54
C ALA A 27 15.33 12.91 25.56
N ALA A 28 15.11 11.88 24.76
CA ALA A 28 15.97 11.50 23.68
C ALA A 28 15.98 12.63 22.65
N MET A 29 17.07 13.38 22.62
CA MET A 29 17.47 14.14 21.45
C MET A 29 17.84 13.14 20.35
N ALA A 30 16.92 12.95 19.42
CA ALA A 30 17.17 12.39 18.11
C ALA A 30 16.21 13.02 17.09
N VAL A 31 16.28 14.36 16.94
CA VAL A 31 15.85 15.00 15.70
C VAL A 31 17.05 15.00 14.76
N GLY A 32 17.47 13.79 14.40
CA GLY A 32 18.33 13.57 13.25
C GLY A 32 17.47 13.75 12.02
N GLY A 33 17.86 14.68 11.15
CA GLY A 33 17.17 14.94 9.90
C GLY A 33 17.14 13.70 9.01
N GLU A 34 16.00 13.03 8.99
CA GLU A 34 15.56 12.28 7.83
C GLU A 34 14.50 13.13 7.14
N GLN A 35 14.95 14.13 6.38
CA GLN A 35 14.23 14.49 5.16
C GLN A 35 14.37 13.27 4.23
N HIS A 36 13.70 12.17 4.59
CA HIS A 36 13.36 11.12 3.65
C HIS A 36 12.76 11.91 2.49
N MET A 37 13.45 11.88 1.36
CA MET A 37 12.99 12.43 0.11
C MET A 37 11.66 11.71 -0.12
N LYS A 38 10.58 12.31 0.40
CA LYS A 38 9.24 11.76 0.32
C LYS A 38 9.01 11.69 -1.17
N LEU A 39 9.07 10.48 -1.72
CA LEU A 39 8.60 10.20 -3.05
C LEU A 39 7.10 10.45 -2.97
N SER A 40 6.74 11.73 -3.08
CA SER A 40 5.41 12.20 -2.75
C SER A 40 4.52 11.88 -3.94
N VAL A 41 3.70 10.85 -3.77
CA VAL A 41 2.49 10.64 -4.56
C VAL A 41 1.38 11.64 -4.18
N GLU A 42 1.69 12.61 -3.32
CA GLU A 42 0.76 13.60 -2.78
C GLU A 42 0.17 14.49 -3.89
N GLY A 43 -1.17 14.51 -3.94
CA GLY A 43 -1.93 15.26 -4.93
C GLY A 43 -1.89 14.66 -6.32
N LEU A 44 -1.66 13.34 -6.44
CA LEU A 44 -2.09 12.55 -7.59
C LEU A 44 -3.62 12.49 -7.60
N SER A 45 -4.24 12.59 -8.76
CA SER A 45 -5.69 12.50 -8.92
C SER A 45 -6.08 11.71 -10.16
N ASN A 46 -7.29 11.14 -10.15
CA ASN A 46 -7.92 10.54 -11.32
C ASN A 46 -7.97 11.50 -12.52
N ALA A 47 -8.01 12.81 -12.28
CA ALA A 47 -7.96 13.84 -13.32
C ALA A 47 -6.63 13.90 -14.09
N ASP A 48 -5.55 13.31 -13.56
CA ASP A 48 -4.26 13.18 -14.25
C ASP A 48 -4.26 12.11 -15.35
N ILE A 49 -5.38 11.39 -15.51
CA ILE A 49 -5.58 10.32 -16.47
C ILE A 49 -6.60 10.75 -17.52
N GLN A 50 -6.20 10.71 -18.79
CA GLN A 50 -7.11 10.86 -19.92
C GLN A 50 -7.22 9.54 -20.68
N TRP A 51 -8.44 9.07 -20.90
CA TRP A 51 -8.69 7.87 -21.69
C TRP A 51 -8.75 8.20 -23.17
N GLN A 52 -7.89 7.57 -23.97
CA GLN A 52 -7.91 7.66 -25.41
C GLN A 52 -8.47 6.37 -26.02
N GLY A 53 -9.55 6.50 -26.80
CA GLY A 53 -10.09 5.39 -27.57
C GLY A 53 -9.17 5.02 -28.73
N THR A 54 -8.94 3.72 -28.92
CA THR A 54 -8.16 3.14 -30.02
C THR A 54 -8.92 1.98 -30.65
N ARG A 55 -8.45 1.45 -31.78
CA ARG A 55 -9.04 0.25 -32.39
C ARG A 55 -8.95 -1.00 -31.51
N ALA A 56 -8.02 -1.01 -30.54
CA ALA A 56 -7.79 -2.13 -29.64
C ALA A 56 -8.47 -1.96 -28.26
N GLY A 57 -9.23 -0.89 -28.05
CA GLY A 57 -9.82 -0.54 -26.75
C GLY A 57 -9.34 0.82 -26.25
N PHE A 58 -9.29 1.02 -24.95
CA PHE A 58 -8.88 2.29 -24.34
C PHE A 58 -7.44 2.24 -23.89
N THR A 59 -6.73 3.35 -24.05
CA THR A 59 -5.38 3.56 -23.55
C THR A 59 -5.34 4.80 -22.65
N PRO A 60 -4.91 4.68 -21.39
CA PRO A 60 -4.77 5.83 -20.52
C PRO A 60 -3.53 6.62 -20.92
N GLN A 61 -3.68 7.93 -20.98
CA GLN A 61 -2.62 8.91 -21.18
C GLN A 61 -2.42 9.66 -19.86
N LEU A 62 -1.16 9.77 -19.43
CA LEU A 62 -0.79 10.58 -18.26
C LEU A 62 -0.69 12.03 -18.73
N THR A 63 -1.61 12.88 -18.28
CA THR A 63 -1.65 14.31 -18.65
C THR A 63 -1.06 15.18 -17.54
N GLY A 64 -1.10 14.72 -16.28
CA GLY A 64 -0.52 15.43 -15.14
C GLY A 64 1.01 15.29 -15.07
N GLU A 65 1.71 16.42 -14.90
CA GLU A 65 3.17 16.45 -14.69
C GLU A 65 3.59 15.54 -13.52
N LYS A 66 2.79 15.53 -12.45
CA LYS A 66 3.00 14.67 -11.28
C LYS A 66 2.91 13.19 -11.61
N ALA A 67 1.92 12.77 -12.38
CA ALA A 67 1.78 11.37 -12.77
C ALA A 67 2.99 10.91 -13.60
N GLY A 68 3.51 11.79 -14.47
CA GLY A 68 4.77 11.58 -15.17
C GLY A 68 5.98 11.43 -14.23
N ALA A 69 6.11 12.32 -13.25
CA ALA A 69 7.18 12.25 -12.25
C ALA A 69 7.12 10.97 -11.41
N VAL A 70 5.93 10.57 -10.94
CA VAL A 70 5.73 9.33 -10.18
C VAL A 70 6.05 8.10 -11.03
N ALA A 71 5.66 8.08 -12.30
CA ALA A 71 6.03 7.01 -13.22
C ALA A 71 7.56 6.87 -13.38
N GLY A 72 8.29 8.00 -13.39
CA GLY A 72 9.75 8.02 -13.46
C GLY A 72 10.46 7.49 -12.22
N MET A 73 9.78 7.40 -11.07
CA MET A 73 10.34 6.84 -9.84
C MET A 73 10.41 5.31 -9.89
N GLY A 74 9.54 4.65 -10.66
CA GLY A 74 9.56 3.18 -10.81
C GLY A 74 9.10 2.42 -9.55
N ASP A 75 9.65 1.23 -9.32
CA ASP A 75 9.15 0.28 -8.30
C ASP A 75 9.10 0.79 -6.86
N GLN A 76 9.91 1.79 -6.52
CA GLN A 76 9.99 2.36 -5.17
C GLN A 76 8.69 3.03 -4.69
N VAL A 77 7.81 3.46 -5.62
CA VAL A 77 6.52 4.09 -5.27
C VAL A 77 5.35 3.12 -5.18
N ILE A 78 5.57 1.83 -5.51
CA ILE A 78 4.48 0.83 -5.52
C ILE A 78 3.73 0.77 -4.18
N PRO A 79 4.37 0.73 -3.00
CA PRO A 79 3.65 0.70 -1.73
C PRO A 79 2.72 1.89 -1.52
N GLN A 80 3.13 3.08 -1.94
CA GLN A 80 2.34 4.31 -1.83
C GLN A 80 1.17 4.31 -2.82
N LEU A 81 1.40 3.83 -4.05
CA LEU A 81 0.33 3.66 -5.04
C LEU A 81 -0.70 2.62 -4.60
N LEU A 82 -0.28 1.53 -3.95
CA LEU A 82 -1.20 0.54 -3.36
C LEU A 82 -2.11 1.18 -2.31
N ALA A 83 -1.57 2.07 -1.47
CA ALA A 83 -2.37 2.79 -0.48
C ALA A 83 -3.40 3.74 -1.15
N LEU A 84 -3.04 4.36 -2.27
CA LEU A 84 -3.94 5.23 -3.05
C LEU A 84 -5.07 4.48 -3.77
N LEU A 85 -5.03 3.16 -3.86
CA LEU A 85 -6.15 2.40 -4.42
C LEU A 85 -7.40 2.44 -3.52
N ASP A 86 -7.29 2.83 -2.25
CA ASP A 86 -8.45 3.03 -1.37
C ASP A 86 -9.08 4.43 -1.52
N ASP A 87 -8.33 5.39 -2.08
CA ASP A 87 -8.75 6.77 -2.28
C ASP A 87 -9.59 6.91 -3.56
N GLU A 88 -10.87 7.24 -3.39
CA GLU A 88 -11.82 7.48 -4.49
C GLU A 88 -11.34 8.53 -5.49
N GLN A 89 -10.57 9.53 -5.06
CA GLN A 89 -10.09 10.60 -5.94
C GLN A 89 -8.81 10.26 -6.69
N ALA A 90 -8.12 9.17 -6.34
CA ALA A 90 -6.80 8.83 -6.88
C ALA A 90 -6.64 7.39 -7.37
N PHE A 91 -7.59 6.48 -7.07
CA PHE A 91 -7.44 5.05 -7.37
C PHE A 91 -7.24 4.73 -8.86
N ILE A 92 -7.82 5.51 -9.78
CA ILE A 92 -7.66 5.31 -11.23
C ILE A 92 -6.22 5.63 -11.62
N ALA A 93 -5.70 6.77 -11.15
CA ALA A 93 -4.33 7.17 -11.41
C ALA A 93 -3.33 6.20 -10.79
N ALA A 94 -3.59 5.76 -9.56
CA ALA A 94 -2.80 4.74 -8.90
C ALA A 94 -2.79 3.42 -9.68
N HIS A 95 -3.95 2.94 -10.13
CA HIS A 95 -4.05 1.71 -10.92
C HIS A 95 -3.28 1.81 -12.24
N VAL A 96 -3.42 2.92 -12.97
CA VAL A 96 -2.71 3.14 -14.24
C VAL A 96 -1.19 3.16 -14.04
N LEU A 97 -0.73 3.88 -13.02
CA LEU A 97 0.69 3.95 -12.69
C LEU A 97 1.24 2.60 -12.26
N LEU A 98 0.49 1.84 -11.45
CA LEU A 98 0.87 0.49 -11.06
C LEU A 98 1.04 -0.41 -12.28
N THR A 99 0.10 -0.42 -13.23
CA THR A 99 0.26 -1.17 -14.49
C THR A 99 1.52 -0.78 -15.25
N ARG A 100 1.75 0.54 -15.41
CA ARG A 100 2.90 1.04 -16.18
C ARG A 100 4.24 0.70 -15.53
N ILE A 101 4.33 0.85 -14.21
CA ILE A 101 5.57 0.63 -13.44
C ILE A 101 5.86 -0.87 -13.32
N SER A 102 4.84 -1.67 -13.00
CA SER A 102 5.00 -3.12 -12.78
C SER A 102 5.35 -3.91 -14.03
N GLY A 103 5.06 -3.38 -15.22
CA GLY A 103 5.17 -4.11 -16.47
C GLY A 103 4.17 -5.26 -16.58
N VAL A 104 3.10 -5.26 -15.79
CA VAL A 104 1.97 -6.18 -15.97
C VAL A 104 1.43 -6.06 -17.39
N GLU A 105 1.13 -7.20 -18.00
CA GLU A 105 0.66 -7.27 -19.38
C GLU A 105 -0.59 -6.40 -19.57
N TYR A 106 -0.63 -5.75 -20.72
CA TYR A 106 -1.66 -4.80 -21.07
C TYR A 106 -2.89 -5.50 -21.65
N GLN A 107 -4.02 -5.43 -20.94
CA GLN A 107 -5.30 -5.99 -21.35
C GLN A 107 -6.31 -4.85 -21.57
N PRO A 108 -6.50 -4.37 -22.81
CA PRO A 108 -7.40 -3.24 -23.09
C PRO A 108 -8.88 -3.61 -23.19
N PHE A 109 -9.22 -4.91 -23.24
CA PHE A 109 -10.58 -5.41 -23.47
C PHE A 109 -10.78 -6.78 -22.81
N PRO A 110 -11.98 -7.11 -22.26
CA PRO A 110 -13.18 -6.26 -22.14
C PRO A 110 -13.10 -5.22 -21.01
N LEU A 111 -12.19 -5.41 -20.06
CA LEU A 111 -11.90 -4.49 -18.96
C LEU A 111 -10.46 -4.04 -19.10
N TRP A 112 -10.16 -2.77 -18.80
CA TRP A 112 -8.79 -2.27 -18.83
C TRP A 112 -8.03 -2.79 -17.61
N ASN A 113 -7.25 -3.87 -17.78
CA ASN A 113 -6.57 -4.56 -16.68
C ASN A 113 -7.47 -4.90 -15.47
N GLY A 114 -8.76 -5.11 -15.74
CA GLY A 114 -9.76 -5.34 -14.71
C GLY A 114 -10.61 -4.14 -14.30
N LEU A 115 -10.28 -2.94 -14.78
CA LEU A 115 -11.09 -1.75 -14.58
C LEU A 115 -12.18 -1.67 -15.65
N ALA A 116 -13.45 -1.67 -15.22
CA ALA A 116 -14.58 -1.38 -16.08
C ALA A 116 -14.67 0.12 -16.34
N LEU A 117 -14.74 0.46 -17.63
CA LEU A 117 -14.91 1.83 -18.12
C LEU A 117 -16.31 1.95 -18.72
N ASP A 118 -17.11 2.86 -18.18
CA ASP A 118 -18.40 3.23 -18.75
C ASP A 118 -18.21 4.40 -19.70
N ILE A 119 -18.57 4.22 -20.97
CA ILE A 119 -18.39 5.25 -21.99
C ILE A 119 -19.75 5.79 -22.39
N ALA A 120 -19.98 7.07 -22.10
CA ALA A 120 -21.15 7.79 -22.57
C ALA A 120 -21.06 8.07 -24.08
N ALA A 121 -22.20 8.30 -24.73
CA ALA A 121 -22.28 8.57 -26.16
C ALA A 121 -21.48 9.81 -26.62
N ASN A 122 -21.18 10.74 -25.69
CA ASN A 122 -20.34 11.91 -25.93
C ASN A 122 -18.83 11.63 -25.80
N GLY A 123 -18.43 10.37 -25.59
CA GLY A 123 -17.04 9.96 -25.39
C GLY A 123 -16.49 10.19 -23.98
N THR A 124 -17.31 10.63 -23.02
CA THR A 124 -16.91 10.75 -21.62
C THR A 124 -16.76 9.36 -21.02
N VAL A 125 -15.64 9.10 -20.36
CA VAL A 125 -15.38 7.86 -19.63
C VAL A 125 -15.66 8.10 -18.15
N THR A 126 -16.55 7.30 -17.58
CA THR A 126 -16.84 7.24 -16.14
C THR A 126 -16.41 5.88 -15.60
N VAL A 127 -16.05 5.86 -14.32
CA VAL A 127 -15.59 4.65 -13.62
C VAL A 127 -16.29 4.62 -12.28
N ASP A 128 -16.93 3.50 -11.95
CA ASP A 128 -17.52 3.28 -10.63
C ASP A 128 -16.43 3.24 -9.54
N PRO A 129 -16.44 4.17 -8.55
CA PRO A 129 -15.52 4.15 -7.42
C PRO A 129 -15.52 2.86 -6.61
N ALA A 130 -16.61 2.08 -6.61
CA ALA A 130 -16.70 0.83 -5.86
C ALA A 130 -15.70 -0.23 -6.34
N GLN A 131 -15.25 -0.17 -7.60
CA GLN A 131 -14.25 -1.07 -8.16
C GLN A 131 -12.88 -0.99 -7.47
N ARG A 132 -12.60 0.13 -6.78
CA ARG A 132 -11.32 0.41 -6.13
C ARG A 132 -10.91 -0.69 -5.15
N PHE A 133 -11.86 -1.25 -4.40
CA PHE A 133 -11.58 -2.28 -3.41
C PHE A 133 -11.16 -3.61 -4.06
N ALA A 134 -11.78 -3.97 -5.17
CA ALA A 134 -11.40 -5.16 -5.93
C ALA A 134 -10.00 -5.02 -6.51
N LEU A 135 -9.69 -3.86 -7.09
CA LEU A 135 -8.36 -3.55 -7.60
C LEU A 135 -7.31 -3.55 -6.50
N ALA A 136 -7.58 -2.94 -5.34
CA ALA A 136 -6.69 -2.94 -4.18
C ALA A 136 -6.32 -4.37 -3.74
N ARG A 137 -7.31 -5.28 -3.65
CA ARG A 137 -7.06 -6.69 -3.31
C ARG A 137 -6.19 -7.38 -4.35
N ARG A 138 -6.50 -7.21 -5.63
CA ARG A 138 -5.76 -7.84 -6.75
C ARG A 138 -4.31 -7.38 -6.79
N TRP A 139 -4.08 -6.07 -6.66
CA TRP A 139 -2.74 -5.50 -6.61
C TRP A 139 -1.97 -5.89 -5.35
N GLY A 140 -2.64 -5.97 -4.19
CA GLY A 140 -2.04 -6.48 -2.95
C GLY A 140 -1.54 -7.93 -3.09
N ARG A 141 -2.33 -8.79 -3.73
CA ARG A 141 -1.91 -10.17 -4.06
C ARG A 141 -0.75 -10.20 -5.03
N TRP A 142 -0.81 -9.41 -6.10
CA TRP A 142 0.28 -9.30 -7.07
C TRP A 142 1.59 -8.88 -6.39
N TYR A 143 1.55 -7.86 -5.54
CA TYR A 143 2.71 -7.33 -4.84
C TYR A 143 3.32 -8.32 -3.85
N SER A 144 2.47 -9.11 -3.19
CA SER A 144 2.88 -10.13 -2.22
C SER A 144 3.41 -11.42 -2.86
N SER A 145 3.19 -11.63 -4.15
CA SER A 145 3.58 -12.84 -4.88
C SER A 145 5.08 -12.88 -5.19
N ARG A 146 5.70 -14.07 -5.10
CA ARG A 146 7.12 -14.31 -5.39
C ARG A 146 7.25 -15.57 -6.28
N PRO A 147 7.68 -15.44 -7.56
CA PRO A 147 7.90 -14.20 -8.29
C PRO A 147 6.60 -13.41 -8.50
N ARG A 148 6.72 -12.10 -8.81
CA ARG A 148 5.55 -11.29 -9.19
C ARG A 148 5.06 -11.77 -10.56
N PRO A 149 3.77 -12.08 -10.73
CA PRO A 149 3.25 -12.59 -12.00
C PRO A 149 3.20 -11.46 -13.05
N ALA A 150 3.30 -11.85 -14.33
CA ALA A 150 3.16 -10.93 -15.46
C ALA A 150 1.73 -10.44 -15.66
N LEU A 151 0.74 -11.13 -15.10
CA LEU A 151 -0.68 -10.78 -15.16
C LEU A 151 -1.19 -10.39 -13.78
N LEU A 152 -2.17 -9.47 -13.74
CA LEU A 152 -2.85 -9.15 -12.50
C LEU A 152 -3.76 -10.33 -12.11
N PRO A 153 -3.64 -10.90 -10.88
CA PRO A 153 -4.46 -12.03 -10.45
C PRO A 153 -5.96 -11.75 -10.64
N PRO A 154 -6.79 -12.76 -10.96
CA PRO A 154 -8.23 -12.55 -11.16
C PRO A 154 -8.91 -12.06 -9.88
N GLU A 155 -10.12 -11.51 -10.00
CA GLU A 155 -11.01 -11.28 -8.86
C GLU A 155 -11.55 -12.62 -8.34
N ASP A 156 -11.79 -12.72 -7.02
CA ASP A 156 -12.34 -13.93 -6.38
C ASP A 156 -13.88 -13.92 -6.41
#